data_AF-A0A9N9C8Y0-F1
#
_entry.id   AF-A0A9N9C8Y0-F1
#
_cell.length_a   1.000
_cell.length_b   1.000
_cell.length_c   1.000
_cell.angle_alpha   90.00
_cell.angle_beta   90.00
_cell.angle_gamma   90.00
#
_symmetry.space_group_name_H-M   'P 1'
#
loop_
_entity.id
_entity.type
_entity.pdbx_description
1 polymer ?
#
loop_
_entity_poly.entity_id
_entity_poly.type
_entity_poly.pdbx_seq_one_letter_code
_entity_poly.pdbx_strand_id
1 'polypeptide(L)'
;TLNSYDKELREKVKDVPYEAYDNLIDQAVTYVNTEINKKATRQSNAEFMKMYLYTFALNKFLPNNSNAPTIAPNRTIGTIYYGIYGKDTFPNGNHGPEDHNALHPMSSDKPDVIAGINVHCGFFLDCLKVKYKNQIGTPTGNEQGGNAFTIRGLDEKYNYVVGVNVHFRERVISGIQFVMSDGQTTQIFGNGEANQKTTEIKCGPIGYNNDFKLVGIQMAESKATEHYNLCVGHIYLIFEHVRIAQ
;
A
#
# COMPACT_ATOMS: atom_id res chain seq x y z
N THR A 1 23.70 -35.63 -9.00
CA THR A 1 24.46 -34.77 -8.06
C THR A 1 23.62 -33.73 -7.33
N LEU A 2 22.33 -33.54 -7.65
CA LEU A 2 21.42 -32.69 -6.85
C LEU A 2 21.01 -33.26 -5.48
N ASN A 3 21.21 -34.57 -5.25
CA ASN A 3 20.67 -35.28 -4.09
C ASN A 3 21.57 -35.22 -2.83
N SER A 4 22.82 -34.76 -2.95
CA SER A 4 23.74 -34.66 -1.79
C SER A 4 23.66 -33.31 -1.09
N TYR A 5 23.44 -32.23 -1.84
CA TYR A 5 23.34 -30.87 -1.31
C TYR A 5 22.06 -30.67 -0.48
N ASP A 6 20.94 -31.25 -0.93
CA ASP A 6 19.66 -31.19 -0.22
C ASP A 6 19.70 -32.01 1.09
N LYS A 7 20.47 -33.10 1.10
CA LYS A 7 20.68 -33.94 2.29
C LYS A 7 21.57 -33.25 3.32
N GLU A 8 22.60 -32.55 2.88
CA GLU A 8 23.54 -31.83 3.74
C GLU A 8 22.91 -30.56 4.36
N LEU A 9 22.04 -29.86 3.62
CA LEU A 9 21.23 -28.76 4.16
C LEU A 9 20.20 -29.26 5.18
N ARG A 10 19.49 -30.35 4.91
CA ARG A 10 18.54 -30.95 5.87
C ARG A 10 19.21 -31.44 7.14
N GLU A 11 20.45 -31.94 7.07
CA GLU A 11 21.22 -32.34 8.27
C GLU A 11 21.71 -31.13 9.09
N LYS A 12 22.05 -30.00 8.45
CA LYS A 12 22.48 -28.77 9.16
C LYS A 12 21.31 -27.97 9.77
N VAL A 13 20.09 -28.16 9.28
CA VAL A 13 18.89 -27.44 9.75
C VAL A 13 18.11 -28.25 10.81
N LYS A 14 18.44 -29.53 11.02
CA LYS A 14 17.77 -30.42 12.00
C LYS A 14 17.75 -29.88 13.44
N ASP A 15 18.74 -29.07 13.81
CA ASP A 15 18.90 -28.50 15.15
C ASP A 15 18.43 -27.04 15.24
N VAL A 16 17.95 -26.45 14.15
CA VAL A 16 17.31 -25.13 14.17
C VAL A 16 15.87 -25.35 14.60
N PRO A 17 15.42 -24.80 15.76
CA PRO A 17 14.02 -24.88 16.14
C PRO A 17 13.16 -24.41 14.97
N TYR A 18 12.08 -25.12 14.67
CA TYR A 18 11.19 -24.79 13.56
C TYR A 18 10.76 -23.31 13.58
N GLU A 19 10.51 -22.77 14.77
CA GLU A 19 10.24 -21.35 15.01
C GLU A 19 11.38 -20.41 14.59
N ALA A 20 12.65 -20.81 14.78
CA ALA A 20 13.81 -20.01 14.37
C ALA A 20 14.01 -20.03 12.85
N TYR A 21 13.64 -21.13 12.19
CA TYR A 21 13.66 -21.26 10.73
C TYR A 21 12.56 -20.42 10.08
N ASP A 22 11.33 -20.50 10.58
CA ASP A 22 10.19 -19.70 10.09
C ASP A 22 10.43 -18.20 10.31
N ASN A 23 10.98 -17.81 11.46
CA ASN A 23 11.39 -16.43 11.71
C ASN A 23 12.43 -15.92 10.71
N LEU A 24 13.39 -16.76 10.31
CA LEU A 24 14.42 -16.42 9.33
C LEU A 24 13.82 -16.24 7.93
N ILE A 25 12.88 -17.09 7.54
CA ILE A 25 12.15 -16.97 6.28
C ILE A 25 11.29 -15.71 6.30
N ASP A 26 10.53 -15.45 7.36
CA ASP A 26 9.68 -14.27 7.45
C ASP A 26 10.49 -12.97 7.47
N GLN A 27 11.66 -12.96 8.11
CA GLN A 27 12.59 -11.83 8.01
C GLN A 27 13.14 -11.65 6.59
N ALA A 28 13.53 -12.72 5.90
CA ALA A 28 14.04 -12.66 4.54
C ALA A 28 12.96 -12.20 3.55
N VAL A 29 11.74 -12.75 3.65
CA VAL A 29 10.58 -12.34 2.86
C VAL A 29 10.24 -10.88 3.13
N THR A 30 10.20 -10.46 4.40
CA THR A 30 9.97 -9.07 4.78
C THR A 30 11.04 -8.14 4.21
N TYR A 31 12.31 -8.53 4.28
CA TYR A 31 13.42 -7.75 3.73
C TYR A 31 13.34 -7.61 2.20
N VAL A 32 13.11 -8.70 1.48
CA VAL A 32 12.95 -8.70 0.02
C VAL A 32 11.75 -7.85 -0.39
N ASN A 33 10.62 -8.00 0.29
CA ASN A 33 9.44 -7.17 0.09
C ASN A 33 9.74 -5.69 0.33
N THR A 34 10.48 -5.38 1.39
CA THR A 34 10.87 -4.02 1.73
C THR A 34 11.71 -3.40 0.61
N GLU A 35 12.70 -4.12 0.07
CA GLU A 35 13.54 -3.61 -1.02
C GLU A 35 12.78 -3.50 -2.36
N ILE A 36 11.91 -4.46 -2.68
CA ILE A 36 11.03 -4.38 -3.86
C ILE A 36 10.08 -3.19 -3.72
N ASN A 37 9.48 -3.00 -2.54
CA ASN A 37 8.59 -1.89 -2.28
C ASN A 37 9.32 -0.55 -2.28
N LYS A 38 10.55 -0.45 -1.75
CA LYS A 38 11.40 0.75 -1.90
C LYS A 38 11.68 1.08 -3.37
N LYS A 39 11.94 0.06 -4.20
CA LYS A 39 12.10 0.25 -5.65
C LYS A 39 10.80 0.73 -6.29
N ALA A 40 9.66 0.14 -5.92
CA ALA A 40 8.33 0.57 -6.37
C ALA A 40 8.04 2.02 -5.93
N THR A 41 8.37 2.41 -4.70
CA THR A 41 8.27 3.80 -4.21
C THR A 41 9.14 4.74 -5.03
N ARG A 42 10.38 4.38 -5.34
CA ARG A 42 11.26 5.22 -6.20
C ARG A 42 10.70 5.37 -7.61
N GLN A 43 10.17 4.30 -8.19
CA GLN A 43 9.54 4.33 -9.52
C GLN A 43 8.25 5.16 -9.50
N SER A 44 7.40 4.98 -8.50
CA SER A 44 6.21 5.80 -8.26
C SER A 44 6.58 7.27 -8.09
N ASN A 45 7.58 7.58 -7.26
CA ASN A 45 8.06 8.95 -7.09
C ASN A 45 8.58 9.52 -8.41
N ALA A 46 9.24 8.71 -9.24
CA ALA A 46 9.66 9.13 -10.58
C ALA A 46 8.44 9.40 -11.49
N GLU A 47 7.38 8.59 -11.44
CA GLU A 47 6.13 8.84 -12.17
C GLU A 47 5.43 10.11 -11.67
N PHE A 48 5.33 10.32 -10.35
CA PHE A 48 4.86 11.59 -9.79
C PHE A 48 5.74 12.74 -10.23
N MET A 49 7.07 12.60 -10.23
CA MET A 49 7.98 13.65 -10.68
C MET A 49 7.80 13.98 -12.17
N LYS A 50 7.49 12.99 -13.02
CA LYS A 50 7.10 13.24 -14.42
C LYS A 50 5.79 14.01 -14.52
N MET A 51 4.80 13.69 -13.68
CA MET A 51 3.55 14.46 -13.60
C MET A 51 3.81 15.88 -13.09
N TYR A 52 4.66 16.02 -12.06
CA TYR A 52 5.08 17.30 -11.48
C TYR A 52 5.85 18.16 -12.47
N LEU A 53 6.60 17.56 -13.40
CA LEU A 53 7.31 18.30 -14.43
C LEU A 53 6.36 19.17 -15.27
N TYR A 54 5.13 18.70 -15.49
CA TYR A 54 4.08 19.46 -16.18
C TYR A 54 3.33 20.44 -15.27
N THR A 55 3.47 20.32 -13.94
CA THR A 55 2.87 21.21 -12.94
C THR A 55 3.84 22.23 -12.38
N PHE A 56 5.12 22.18 -12.79
CA PHE A 56 6.07 23.30 -12.79
C PHE A 56 5.52 24.40 -13.71
N ALA A 57 4.44 25.03 -13.27
CA ALA A 57 3.90 26.19 -13.93
C ALA A 57 4.97 27.28 -13.81
N LEU A 58 5.50 27.75 -14.94
CA LEU A 58 6.37 28.93 -15.00
C LEU A 58 5.81 30.10 -14.18
N ASN A 59 4.48 30.14 -14.01
CA ASN A 59 3.76 31.04 -13.13
C ASN A 59 4.30 31.07 -11.69
N LYS A 60 4.71 29.95 -11.07
CA LYS A 60 5.28 29.94 -9.71
C LYS A 60 6.63 30.67 -9.60
N PHE A 61 7.32 30.89 -10.73
CA PHE A 61 8.56 31.67 -10.80
C PHE A 61 8.32 33.17 -11.08
N LEU A 62 7.08 33.58 -11.34
CA LEU A 62 6.75 35.00 -11.47
C LEU A 62 6.80 35.66 -10.07
N PRO A 63 7.24 36.94 -9.98
CA PRO A 63 7.21 37.68 -8.73
C PRO A 63 5.82 37.63 -8.08
N ASN A 64 5.77 37.40 -6.76
CA ASN A 64 4.55 37.33 -5.96
C ASN A 64 3.58 36.19 -6.33
N ASN A 65 4.04 35.15 -7.02
CA ASN A 65 3.18 34.11 -7.56
C ASN A 65 3.52 32.68 -7.08
N SER A 66 4.28 32.57 -5.98
CA SER A 66 4.72 31.30 -5.38
C SER A 66 3.56 30.37 -4.97
N ASN A 67 2.42 30.97 -4.63
CA ASN A 67 1.20 30.27 -4.22
C ASN A 67 0.25 29.98 -5.38
N ALA A 68 0.66 30.27 -6.62
CA ALA A 68 -0.16 30.02 -7.78
C ALA A 68 -0.55 28.53 -7.83
N PRO A 69 -1.85 28.22 -8.02
CA PRO A 69 -2.28 26.85 -8.16
C PRO A 69 -1.60 26.24 -9.38
N THR A 70 -1.08 25.03 -9.23
CA THR A 70 -0.62 24.28 -10.39
C THR A 70 -1.83 23.79 -11.20
N ILE A 71 -1.66 23.66 -12.51
CA ILE A 71 -2.69 23.16 -13.42
C ILE A 71 -2.01 22.12 -14.30
N ALA A 72 -2.53 20.90 -14.29
CA ALA A 72 -2.07 19.83 -15.17
C ALA A 72 -2.76 19.94 -16.54
N PRO A 73 -2.08 19.62 -17.65
CA PRO A 73 -2.68 19.68 -18.99
C PRO A 73 -3.76 18.61 -19.22
N ASN A 74 -3.76 17.54 -18.43
CA ASN A 74 -4.71 16.43 -18.55
C ASN A 74 -4.92 15.73 -17.20
N ARG A 75 -5.94 14.88 -17.14
CA ARG A 75 -6.35 14.07 -15.97
C ARG A 75 -5.41 12.90 -15.68
N THR A 76 -4.11 13.05 -15.92
CA THR A 76 -3.18 11.91 -15.79
C THR A 76 -3.22 11.39 -14.35
N ILE A 77 -3.20 10.06 -14.25
CA ILE A 77 -3.34 9.31 -13.02
C ILE A 77 -1.95 8.85 -12.58
N GLY A 78 -1.52 9.26 -11.38
CA GLY A 78 -0.34 8.66 -10.72
C GLY A 78 -0.80 7.44 -9.95
N THR A 79 -0.15 6.30 -10.13
CA THR A 79 -0.56 5.07 -9.42
C THR A 79 0.59 4.47 -8.63
N ILE A 80 0.27 3.95 -7.45
CA ILE A 80 1.24 3.32 -6.56
C ILE A 80 0.72 1.97 -6.14
N TYR A 81 1.49 0.92 -6.43
CA TYR A 81 1.18 -0.44 -6.01
C TYR A 81 2.09 -0.88 -4.87
N TYR A 82 1.51 -1.39 -3.80
CA TYR A 82 2.22 -2.01 -2.69
C TYR A 82 1.56 -3.32 -2.27
N GLY A 83 2.39 -4.29 -1.94
CA GLY A 83 1.97 -5.58 -1.42
C GLY A 83 3.19 -6.44 -1.09
N ILE A 84 2.95 -7.67 -0.62
CA ILE A 84 4.02 -8.65 -0.49
C ILE A 84 4.26 -9.32 -1.83
N TYR A 85 5.44 -9.07 -2.40
CA TYR A 85 5.99 -9.82 -3.52
C TYR A 85 6.74 -11.02 -2.95
N GLY A 86 6.00 -12.11 -2.68
CA GLY A 86 6.62 -13.39 -2.38
C GLY A 86 7.36 -13.93 -3.61
N LYS A 87 8.65 -13.63 -3.74
CA LYS A 87 9.53 -14.43 -4.60
C LYS A 87 9.77 -15.74 -3.86
N ASP A 88 9.31 -16.86 -4.42
CA ASP A 88 9.68 -18.17 -3.89
C ASP A 88 11.23 -18.29 -3.89
N THR A 89 11.80 -18.56 -2.71
CA THR A 89 13.25 -18.61 -2.47
C THR A 89 13.82 -20.03 -2.53
N PHE A 90 13.06 -21.06 -2.96
CA PHE A 90 13.56 -22.44 -3.04
C PHE A 90 13.66 -23.00 -4.46
N PRO A 91 14.79 -22.77 -5.17
CA PRO A 91 14.97 -23.16 -6.58
C PRO A 91 15.08 -24.67 -6.86
N ASN A 92 15.17 -25.54 -5.84
CA ASN A 92 15.38 -26.99 -6.03
C ASN A 92 14.13 -27.86 -5.75
N GLY A 93 12.97 -27.25 -5.49
CA GLY A 93 11.69 -27.96 -5.43
C GLY A 93 11.23 -28.43 -6.81
N ASN A 94 10.38 -29.46 -6.86
CA ASN A 94 9.79 -29.90 -8.11
C ASN A 94 8.68 -28.92 -8.50
N HIS A 95 8.97 -28.06 -9.47
CA HIS A 95 8.16 -26.93 -9.92
C HIS A 95 7.05 -27.37 -10.87
N GLY A 96 5.81 -27.00 -10.56
CA GLY A 96 4.69 -27.09 -11.49
C GLY A 96 4.65 -25.83 -12.37
N PRO A 97 3.83 -25.78 -13.43
CA PRO A 97 3.66 -24.56 -14.22
C PRO A 97 3.23 -23.34 -13.38
N GLU A 98 2.75 -23.54 -12.16
CA GLU A 98 2.03 -22.59 -11.31
C GLU A 98 2.91 -21.87 -10.26
N ASP A 99 4.25 -21.93 -10.35
CA ASP A 99 5.19 -21.11 -9.55
C ASP A 99 5.17 -19.62 -9.95
N HIS A 100 3.98 -19.12 -10.25
CA HIS A 100 3.73 -17.83 -10.84
C HIS A 100 3.59 -16.75 -9.79
N ASN A 101 4.03 -15.54 -10.15
CA ASN A 101 3.46 -14.29 -9.63
C ASN A 101 1.93 -14.39 -9.67
N ALA A 102 1.30 -14.87 -8.60
CA ALA A 102 -0.15 -14.78 -8.50
C ALA A 102 -0.45 -13.30 -8.35
N LEU A 103 -0.84 -12.66 -9.46
CA LEU A 103 -1.47 -11.35 -9.42
C LEU A 103 -2.71 -11.53 -8.55
N HIS A 104 -2.60 -11.15 -7.27
CA HIS A 104 -3.75 -11.14 -6.38
C HIS A 104 -4.82 -10.27 -7.06
N PRO A 105 -6.00 -10.82 -7.41
CA PRO A 105 -7.01 -10.08 -8.13
C PRO A 105 -7.43 -8.90 -7.27
N MET A 106 -7.08 -7.69 -7.73
CA MET A 106 -7.44 -6.46 -7.05
C MET A 106 -8.95 -6.26 -7.12
N SER A 107 -9.50 -5.58 -6.12
CA SER A 107 -10.90 -5.16 -6.16
C SER A 107 -11.19 -4.39 -7.45
N SER A 108 -12.33 -4.68 -8.08
CA SER A 108 -12.74 -4.07 -9.35
C SER A 108 -13.33 -2.67 -9.18
N ASP A 109 -12.95 -1.97 -8.11
CA ASP A 109 -13.50 -0.68 -7.76
C ASP A 109 -13.09 0.35 -8.81
N LYS A 110 -14.07 1.04 -9.40
CA LYS A 110 -13.82 2.14 -10.33
C LYS A 110 -13.39 3.40 -9.53
N PRO A 111 -12.20 3.97 -9.80
CA PRO A 111 -11.75 5.18 -9.12
C PRO A 111 -12.68 6.37 -9.38
N ASP A 112 -12.97 7.14 -8.33
CA ASP A 112 -13.80 8.35 -8.33
C ASP A 112 -13.53 9.15 -7.04
N VAL A 113 -14.22 10.27 -6.83
CA VAL A 113 -14.12 11.04 -5.58
C VAL A 113 -14.47 10.14 -4.39
N ILE A 114 -13.51 9.94 -3.49
CA ILE A 114 -13.71 9.22 -2.22
C ILE A 114 -14.50 10.12 -1.27
N ALA A 115 -15.65 9.62 -0.81
CA ALA A 115 -16.57 10.31 0.11
C ALA A 115 -16.50 9.76 1.55
N GLY A 116 -15.90 8.59 1.74
CA GLY A 116 -15.68 8.00 3.06
C GLY A 116 -14.88 6.71 2.99
N ILE A 117 -14.29 6.34 4.12
CA ILE A 117 -13.48 5.12 4.25
C ILE A 117 -13.88 4.42 5.53
N ASN A 118 -14.23 3.13 5.44
CA ASN A 118 -14.46 2.27 6.59
C ASN A 118 -13.25 1.36 6.77
N VAL A 119 -12.74 1.32 7.99
CA VAL A 119 -11.58 0.52 8.38
C VAL A 119 -11.96 -0.38 9.53
N HIS A 120 -11.66 -1.66 9.40
CA HIS A 120 -11.76 -2.66 10.46
C HIS A 120 -10.34 -3.07 10.80
N CYS A 121 -9.94 -2.91 12.05
CA CYS A 121 -8.56 -3.21 12.44
C CYS A 121 -8.40 -3.54 13.93
N GLY A 122 -7.47 -4.45 14.22
CA GLY A 122 -6.93 -4.74 15.54
C GLY A 122 -5.41 -4.75 15.50
N PHE A 123 -4.83 -5.94 15.52
CA PHE A 123 -3.39 -6.11 15.31
C PHE A 123 -2.98 -5.87 13.86
N PHE A 124 -3.86 -6.21 12.91
CA PHE A 124 -3.68 -6.01 11.48
C PHE A 124 -4.81 -5.15 10.89
N LEU A 125 -4.66 -4.78 9.61
CA LEU A 125 -5.74 -4.19 8.84
C LEU A 125 -6.69 -5.31 8.39
N ASP A 126 -7.69 -5.60 9.21
CA ASP A 126 -8.63 -6.69 8.99
C ASP A 126 -9.48 -6.49 7.74
N CYS A 127 -10.06 -5.29 7.58
CA CYS A 127 -10.81 -4.95 6.37
C CYS A 127 -10.75 -3.45 6.05
N LEU A 128 -10.75 -3.15 4.75
CA LEU A 128 -10.85 -1.80 4.23
C LEU A 128 -11.94 -1.72 3.17
N LYS A 129 -12.79 -0.70 3.25
CA LYS A 129 -13.91 -0.47 2.34
C LYS A 129 -14.02 1.01 2.03
N VAL A 130 -14.13 1.35 0.74
CA VAL A 130 -14.15 2.74 0.29
C VAL A 130 -15.55 3.10 -0.22
N LYS A 131 -16.08 4.23 0.24
CA LYS A 131 -17.26 4.86 -0.33
C LYS A 131 -16.82 5.92 -1.31
N TYR A 132 -17.19 5.76 -2.57
CA TYR A 132 -17.03 6.77 -3.61
C TYR A 132 -18.32 7.60 -3.74
N LYS A 133 -18.25 8.73 -4.45
CA LYS A 133 -19.40 9.64 -4.66
C LYS A 133 -20.60 8.93 -5.29
N ASN A 134 -20.35 8.05 -6.27
CA ASN A 134 -21.39 7.40 -7.06
C ASN A 134 -21.56 5.90 -6.78
N GLN A 135 -20.72 5.30 -5.93
CA GLN A 135 -20.73 3.87 -5.67
C GLN A 135 -20.08 3.53 -4.32
N ILE A 136 -20.36 2.34 -3.82
CA ILE A 136 -19.66 1.77 -2.67
C ILE A 136 -18.73 0.69 -3.21
N GLY A 137 -17.46 0.77 -2.88
CA GLY A 137 -16.47 -0.24 -3.26
C GLY A 137 -16.66 -1.55 -2.50
N THR A 138 -16.09 -2.61 -3.06
CA THR A 138 -16.12 -3.95 -2.47
C THR A 138 -15.22 -3.98 -1.23
N PRO A 139 -15.71 -4.44 -0.07
CA PRO A 139 -14.85 -4.62 1.10
C PRO A 139 -13.78 -5.67 0.80
N THR A 140 -12.56 -5.45 1.27
CA THR A 140 -11.47 -6.42 1.15
C THR A 140 -10.99 -6.83 2.53
N GLY A 141 -10.87 -8.15 2.79
CA GLY A 141 -10.53 -8.72 4.09
C GLY A 141 -11.76 -9.11 4.92
N ASN A 142 -11.62 -9.13 6.24
CA ASN A 142 -12.66 -9.58 7.17
C ASN A 142 -13.45 -8.40 7.79
N GLU A 143 -14.68 -8.15 7.29
CA GLU A 143 -15.60 -7.11 7.83
C GLU A 143 -16.04 -7.39 9.29
N GLN A 144 -15.81 -8.59 9.83
CA GLN A 144 -16.09 -8.92 11.24
C GLN A 144 -14.85 -8.82 12.14
N GLY A 145 -13.69 -8.49 11.56
CA GLY A 145 -12.43 -8.37 12.29
C GLY A 145 -12.27 -7.02 13.00
N GLY A 146 -11.54 -7.04 14.10
CA GLY A 146 -11.05 -5.83 14.78
C GLY A 146 -12.14 -4.83 15.21
N ASN A 147 -11.71 -3.60 15.46
CA ASN A 147 -12.57 -2.47 15.76
C ASN A 147 -12.91 -1.71 14.46
N ALA A 148 -14.15 -1.25 14.35
CA ALA A 148 -14.61 -0.47 13.20
C ALA A 148 -14.37 1.03 13.40
N PHE A 149 -13.79 1.66 12.37
CA PHE A 149 -13.56 3.09 12.27
C PHE A 149 -14.10 3.60 10.95
N THR A 150 -14.58 4.84 10.94
CA THR A 150 -15.03 5.50 9.71
C THR A 150 -14.44 6.89 9.59
N ILE A 151 -13.80 7.15 8.46
CA ILE A 151 -13.43 8.50 8.01
C ILE A 151 -14.60 9.03 7.18
N ARG A 152 -15.16 10.17 7.60
CA ARG A 152 -16.32 10.82 6.96
C ARG A 152 -15.97 12.23 6.51
N GLY A 153 -16.87 12.80 5.68
CA GLY A 153 -16.76 14.20 5.26
C GLY A 153 -15.68 14.44 4.23
N LEU A 154 -15.24 13.38 3.52
CA LEU A 154 -14.33 13.52 2.38
C LEU A 154 -15.09 14.07 1.18
N ASP A 155 -14.47 14.98 0.44
CA ASP A 155 -15.05 15.61 -0.74
C ASP A 155 -13.99 15.92 -1.81
N GLU A 156 -14.43 16.51 -2.93
CA GLU A 156 -13.56 16.75 -4.09
C GLU A 156 -12.72 18.04 -4.01
N LYS A 157 -13.01 18.96 -3.06
CA LYS A 157 -12.51 20.35 -3.07
C LYS A 157 -11.73 20.76 -1.83
N TYR A 158 -12.20 20.40 -0.65
CA TYR A 158 -11.76 20.99 0.62
C TYR A 158 -11.17 19.95 1.57
N ASN A 159 -11.71 18.74 1.57
CA ASN A 159 -11.28 17.69 2.48
C ASN A 159 -11.05 16.38 1.73
N TYR A 160 -9.83 16.17 1.25
CA TYR A 160 -9.44 14.98 0.52
C TYR A 160 -8.14 14.40 1.05
N VAL A 161 -7.90 13.13 0.74
CA VAL A 161 -6.67 12.44 1.11
C VAL A 161 -5.58 12.81 0.10
N VAL A 162 -4.44 13.27 0.59
CA VAL A 162 -3.25 13.61 -0.22
C VAL A 162 -2.16 12.55 -0.12
N GLY A 163 -2.22 11.68 0.88
CA GLY A 163 -1.25 10.62 1.09
C GLY A 163 -1.77 9.52 1.99
N VAL A 164 -1.11 8.36 1.92
CA VAL A 164 -1.40 7.17 2.72
C VAL A 164 -0.08 6.60 3.22
N ASN A 165 0.04 6.38 4.53
CA ASN A 165 1.17 5.64 5.09
C ASN A 165 0.70 4.21 5.38
N VAL A 166 1.43 3.24 4.85
CA VAL A 166 1.08 1.82 4.95
C VAL A 166 2.15 1.12 5.76
N HIS A 167 1.74 0.36 6.77
CA HIS A 167 2.61 -0.43 7.62
C HIS A 167 2.47 -1.91 7.25
N PHE A 168 3.58 -2.59 7.05
CA PHE A 168 3.62 -4.01 6.71
C PHE A 168 4.21 -4.86 7.83
N ARG A 169 3.60 -6.04 8.04
CA ARG A 169 4.07 -7.10 8.95
C ARG A 169 3.50 -8.44 8.48
N GLU A 170 4.24 -9.54 8.69
CA GLU A 170 3.73 -10.92 8.50
C GLU A 170 2.97 -11.11 7.18
N ARG A 171 3.50 -10.57 6.08
CA ARG A 171 2.88 -10.73 4.76
C ARG A 171 1.49 -10.10 4.57
N VAL A 172 1.13 -9.14 5.42
CA VAL A 172 -0.09 -8.33 5.30
C VAL A 172 0.16 -6.84 5.59
N ILE A 173 -0.83 -6.00 5.30
CA ILE A 173 -0.87 -4.63 5.81
C ILE A 173 -1.28 -4.71 7.28
N SER A 174 -0.38 -4.34 8.18
CA SER A 174 -0.65 -4.31 9.61
C SER A 174 -1.32 -3.02 10.05
N GLY A 175 -1.10 -1.92 9.33
CA GLY A 175 -1.78 -0.67 9.62
C GLY A 175 -1.75 0.33 8.49
N ILE A 176 -2.63 1.32 8.58
CA ILE A 176 -2.80 2.37 7.58
C ILE A 176 -3.10 3.71 8.25
N GLN A 177 -2.53 4.77 7.71
CA GLN A 177 -2.78 6.15 8.13
C GLN A 177 -3.03 7.02 6.90
N PHE A 178 -4.00 7.93 7.00
CA PHE A 178 -4.34 8.84 5.92
C PHE A 178 -3.86 10.26 6.25
N VAL A 179 -3.28 10.92 5.25
CA VAL A 179 -2.86 12.32 5.31
C VAL A 179 -3.86 13.15 4.53
N MET A 180 -4.43 14.16 5.19
CA MET A 180 -5.49 15.01 4.68
C MET A 180 -4.93 16.27 4.02
N SER A 181 -5.72 16.90 3.15
CA SER A 181 -5.37 18.12 2.40
C SER A 181 -5.11 19.34 3.28
N ASP A 182 -5.55 19.34 4.53
CA ASP A 182 -5.23 20.39 5.51
C ASP A 182 -3.95 20.11 6.31
N GLY A 183 -3.25 19.01 5.99
CA GLY A 183 -2.05 18.56 6.67
C GLY A 183 -2.31 17.73 7.93
N GLN A 184 -3.58 17.55 8.35
CA GLN A 184 -3.90 16.65 9.45
C GLN A 184 -3.69 15.19 9.02
N THR A 185 -3.36 14.34 9.98
CA THR A 185 -3.26 12.89 9.78
C THR A 185 -4.24 12.17 10.67
N THR A 186 -4.83 11.09 10.18
CA THR A 186 -5.57 10.18 11.06
C THR A 186 -4.63 9.54 12.07
N GLN A 187 -5.18 8.90 13.09
CA GLN A 187 -4.42 7.87 13.81
C GLN A 187 -4.00 6.75 12.84
N ILE A 188 -3.03 5.94 13.23
CA ILE A 188 -2.74 4.69 12.55
C ILE A 188 -3.86 3.71 12.92
N PHE A 189 -4.60 3.23 11.91
CA PHE A 189 -5.57 2.17 12.08
C PHE A 189 -4.84 0.83 11.96
N GLY A 190 -4.92 -0.01 12.98
CA GLY A 190 -4.16 -1.26 13.09
C GLY A 190 -2.85 -1.05 13.86
N ASN A 191 -1.83 -1.86 13.54
CA ASN A 191 -0.48 -1.78 14.11
C ASN A 191 -0.48 -1.90 15.66
N GLY A 192 -1.32 -2.79 16.19
CA GLY A 192 -1.70 -2.84 17.61
C GLY A 192 -0.63 -3.31 18.62
N GLU A 193 0.59 -3.67 18.20
CA GLU A 193 1.65 -4.08 19.13
C GLU A 193 2.83 -3.11 19.13
N ALA A 194 3.03 -2.44 20.27
CA ALA A 194 4.08 -1.42 20.44
C ALA A 194 5.52 -1.95 20.28
N ASN A 195 5.74 -3.26 20.39
CA ASN A 195 7.07 -3.86 20.46
C ASN A 195 7.50 -4.61 19.18
N GLN A 196 6.63 -4.68 18.17
CA GLN A 196 6.97 -5.35 16.92
C GLN A 196 7.37 -4.37 15.82
N LYS A 197 8.48 -4.65 15.15
CA LYS A 197 9.00 -3.82 14.06
C LYS A 197 8.08 -3.95 12.85
N THR A 198 7.39 -2.86 12.49
CA THR A 198 6.69 -2.76 11.20
C THR A 198 7.49 -1.94 10.22
N THR A 199 7.32 -2.24 8.93
CA THR A 199 7.93 -1.45 7.86
C THR A 199 6.92 -0.43 7.38
N GLU A 200 7.18 0.85 7.64
CA GLU A 200 6.39 1.96 7.12
C GLU A 200 6.78 2.29 5.68
N ILE A 201 5.78 2.50 4.84
CA ILE A 201 5.92 2.99 3.48
C ILE A 201 5.02 4.21 3.32
N LYS A 202 5.65 5.35 3.01
CA LYS A 202 4.96 6.61 2.72
C LYS A 202 4.51 6.64 1.27
N CYS A 203 3.20 6.71 1.06
CA CYS A 203 2.59 6.62 -0.26
C CYS A 203 1.91 7.95 -0.59
N GLY A 204 2.45 8.69 -1.54
CA GLY A 204 1.88 9.97 -1.97
C GLY A 204 2.94 10.83 -2.67
N PRO A 205 2.53 11.98 -3.21
CA PRO A 205 3.46 12.96 -3.76
C PRO A 205 4.47 13.40 -2.69
N ILE A 206 5.68 13.76 -3.14
CA ILE A 206 6.74 14.24 -2.24
C ILE A 206 6.21 15.43 -1.42
N GLY A 207 6.32 15.32 -0.09
CA GLY A 207 5.85 16.35 0.84
C GLY A 207 4.33 16.42 0.99
N TYR A 208 3.57 15.44 0.50
CA TYR A 208 2.10 15.39 0.57
C TYR A 208 1.43 16.66 0.03
N ASN A 209 1.94 17.17 -1.09
CA ASN A 209 1.46 18.41 -1.65
C ASN A 209 0.02 18.25 -2.20
N ASN A 210 -0.82 19.23 -1.83
CA ASN A 210 -2.23 19.40 -2.16
C ASN A 210 -2.53 19.62 -3.66
N ASP A 211 -1.53 19.57 -4.53
CA ASP A 211 -1.70 19.53 -5.97
C ASP A 211 -2.30 18.18 -6.43
N PHE A 212 -2.25 17.14 -5.60
CA PHE A 212 -2.78 15.81 -5.89
C PHE A 212 -3.79 15.33 -4.83
N LYS A 213 -4.70 14.46 -5.24
CA LYS A 213 -5.67 13.81 -4.36
C LYS A 213 -5.79 12.32 -4.67
N LEU A 214 -6.02 11.51 -3.65
CA LEU A 214 -6.35 10.10 -3.79
C LEU A 214 -7.79 9.96 -4.31
N VAL A 215 -7.94 9.23 -5.42
CA VAL A 215 -9.24 8.99 -6.10
C VAL A 215 -9.55 7.51 -6.24
N GLY A 216 -8.65 6.62 -5.81
CA GLY A 216 -8.91 5.19 -5.87
C GLY A 216 -8.03 4.43 -4.91
N ILE A 217 -8.63 3.43 -4.30
CA ILE A 217 -7.94 2.40 -3.55
C ILE A 217 -8.49 1.07 -4.06
N GLN A 218 -7.63 0.28 -4.68
CA GLN A 218 -7.92 -1.10 -5.02
C GLN A 218 -7.09 -2.01 -4.12
N MET A 219 -7.64 -3.14 -3.71
CA MET A 219 -7.03 -3.96 -2.66
C MET A 219 -7.12 -5.42 -3.02
N ALA A 220 -6.26 -6.23 -2.41
CA ALA A 220 -6.44 -7.67 -2.39
C ALA A 220 -6.15 -8.24 -1.01
N GLU A 221 -6.82 -9.34 -0.71
CA GLU A 221 -6.67 -10.06 0.54
C GLU A 221 -5.40 -10.90 0.58
N SER A 222 -4.85 -11.05 1.78
CA SER A 222 -3.76 -11.97 2.11
C SER A 222 -3.99 -12.52 3.51
N LYS A 223 -3.19 -13.52 3.89
CA LYS A 223 -3.24 -14.14 5.20
C LYS A 223 -1.92 -13.92 5.93
N ALA A 224 -2.00 -13.44 7.17
CA ALA A 224 -0.81 -13.33 8.01
C ALA A 224 -0.43 -14.71 8.57
N THR A 225 0.85 -14.92 8.85
CA THR A 225 1.39 -16.24 9.28
C THR A 225 0.66 -16.79 10.51
N GLU A 226 0.36 -15.94 11.49
CA GLU A 226 -0.27 -16.34 12.76
C GLU A 226 -1.74 -15.91 12.87
N HIS A 227 -2.34 -15.39 11.79
CA HIS A 227 -3.71 -14.90 11.80
C HIS A 227 -4.65 -15.80 10.98
N TYR A 228 -5.71 -16.28 11.63
CA TYR A 228 -6.65 -17.21 11.00
C TYR A 228 -7.51 -16.57 9.92
N ASN A 229 -7.82 -15.28 10.05
CA ASN A 229 -8.69 -14.55 9.14
C ASN A 229 -7.90 -13.83 8.05
N LEU A 230 -8.53 -13.67 6.88
CA LEU A 230 -8.02 -12.85 5.80
C LEU A 230 -7.97 -11.38 6.21
N CYS A 231 -6.87 -10.73 5.86
CA CYS A 231 -6.62 -9.31 6.07
C CYS A 231 -6.34 -8.64 4.73
N VAL A 232 -6.24 -7.32 4.73
CA VAL A 232 -5.76 -6.59 3.56
C VAL A 232 -4.27 -6.84 3.38
N GLY A 233 -3.88 -7.44 2.26
CA GLY A 233 -2.48 -7.79 1.97
C GLY A 233 -1.79 -6.86 0.98
N HIS A 234 -2.58 -6.38 0.02
CA HIS A 234 -2.11 -5.59 -1.10
C HIS A 234 -3.01 -4.36 -1.27
N ILE A 235 -2.39 -3.27 -1.69
CA ILE A 235 -3.05 -1.99 -1.91
C ILE A 235 -2.48 -1.29 -3.14
N TYR A 236 -3.39 -0.80 -3.98
CA TYR A 236 -3.11 0.00 -5.15
C TYR A 236 -3.80 1.34 -5.01
N LEU A 237 -2.99 2.39 -4.92
CA LEU A 237 -3.41 3.75 -4.64
C LEU A 237 -3.34 4.57 -5.92
N ILE A 238 -4.42 5.30 -6.19
CA ILE A 238 -4.63 6.01 -7.45
C ILE A 238 -4.82 7.48 -7.12
N PHE A 239 -3.91 8.32 -7.61
CA PHE A 239 -3.88 9.75 -7.37
C PHE A 239 -4.14 10.52 -8.66
N GLU A 240 -4.83 11.64 -8.52
CA GLU A 240 -5.17 12.56 -9.60
C GLU A 240 -4.73 13.97 -9.24
N HIS A 241 -4.33 14.75 -10.24
CA HIS A 241 -4.09 16.18 -10.05
C HIS A 241 -5.41 16.91 -9.74
N VAL A 242 -5.41 17.83 -8.75
CA VAL A 242 -6.63 18.51 -8.31
C VAL A 242 -7.19 19.46 -9.37
N ARG A 243 -6.32 20.08 -10.17
CA ARG A 243 -6.69 21.10 -11.17
C ARG A 243 -6.21 20.73 -12.57
N ILE A 244 -7.10 20.69 -13.53
CA ILE A 244 -6.81 20.29 -14.92
C ILE A 244 -7.19 21.46 -15.83
N ALA A 245 -6.39 21.72 -16.87
CA ALA A 245 -6.71 22.71 -17.89
C ALA A 245 -8.01 22.33 -18.61
N GLN A 246 -8.91 23.30 -18.78
CA GLN A 246 -10.16 23.13 -19.53
C GLN A 246 -9.93 23.30 -21.03
#